data_AF-A0A0D6T036-F1
#
_entry.id   AF-A0A0D6T036-F1
#
_cell.length_a   1.000
_cell.length_b   1.000
_cell.length_c   1.000
_cell.angle_alpha   90.00
_cell.angle_beta   90.00
_cell.angle_gamma   90.00
#
_symmetry.space_group_name_H-M   'P 1'
#
loop_
_entity.id
_entity.type
_entity.pdbx_description
1 polymer ?
#
loop_
_entity_poly.entity_id
_entity_poly.type
_entity_poly.pdbx_seq_one_letter_code
_entity_poly.pdbx_strand_id
1 'polypeptide(L)' 'MVKKYYKGPVDGVMGQSTRNALMSFQMNSGLEINGRMDTPTLNALGIAIR' A
#
# COMPACT_ATOMS: atom_id res chain seq x y z
N MET A 1 -11.33 0.84 13.80
CA MET A 1 -10.90 -0.51 13.35
C MET A 1 -9.61 -0.36 12.54
N VAL A 2 -8.59 -1.17 12.81
CA VAL A 2 -7.35 -1.18 12.01
C VAL A 2 -7.57 -2.07 10.79
N LYS A 3 -7.44 -1.52 9.57
CA LYS A 3 -7.54 -2.31 8.33
C LYS A 3 -6.21 -3.05 8.11
N LYS A 4 -6.27 -4.38 7.92
CA LYS A 4 -5.10 -5.24 7.69
C LYS A 4 -5.11 -5.80 6.27
N TYR A 5 -4.24 -5.29 5.40
CA TYR A 5 -4.13 -5.70 4.00
C TYR A 5 -3.08 -6.79 3.77
N TYR A 6 -2.00 -6.77 4.55
CA TYR A 6 -0.88 -7.70 4.40
C TYR A 6 -0.88 -8.74 5.52
N LYS A 7 -0.62 -10.00 5.16
CA LYS A 7 -0.58 -11.15 6.08
C LYS A 7 0.75 -11.93 6.03
N GLY A 8 1.70 -11.50 5.21
CA GLY A 8 3.01 -12.14 5.07
C GLY A 8 4.04 -11.63 6.10
N PRO A 9 5.29 -12.11 6.00
CA PRO A 9 6.39 -11.63 6.82
C PRO A 9 6.81 -10.19 6.45
N VAL A 10 7.18 -9.38 7.44
CA VAL A 10 7.70 -8.01 7.20
C VAL A 10 9.19 -8.09 6.91
N ASP A 11 9.53 -8.52 5.69
CA ASP A 11 10.90 -8.77 5.22
C ASP A 11 11.52 -7.59 4.45
N GLY A 12 10.76 -6.52 4.21
CA GLY A 12 11.18 -5.35 3.44
C GLY A 12 11.12 -5.55 1.92
N VAL A 13 10.61 -6.68 1.43
CA VAL A 13 10.56 -6.99 0.00
C VAL A 13 9.21 -6.58 -0.60
N MET A 14 9.26 -5.80 -1.69
CA MET A 14 8.09 -5.48 -2.51
C MET A 14 7.74 -6.62 -3.46
N GLY A 15 7.42 -7.78 -2.90
CA GLY A 15 6.98 -8.98 -3.61
C GLY A 15 5.52 -8.91 -4.06
N GLN A 16 5.03 -9.99 -4.68
CA GLN A 16 3.65 -10.07 -5.19
C GLN A 16 2.61 -9.87 -4.08
N SER A 17 2.81 -10.47 -2.91
CA SER A 17 1.91 -10.34 -1.76
C SER A 17 1.84 -8.90 -1.24
N THR A 18 2.99 -8.22 -1.19
CA THR A 18 3.08 -6.81 -0.76
C THR A 18 2.39 -5.89 -1.76
N ARG A 19 2.60 -6.12 -3.07
CA ARG A 19 1.90 -5.38 -4.15
C ARG A 19 0.38 -5.59 -4.12
N ASN A 20 -0.09 -6.82 -3.93
CA ASN A 20 -1.53 -7.11 -3.83
C ASN A 20 -2.17 -6.42 -2.61
N ALA A 21 -1.47 -6.40 -1.47
CA ALA A 21 -1.91 -5.67 -0.30
C ALA A 21 -1.97 -4.16 -0.54
N LEU A 22 -0.99 -3.60 -1.27
CA LEU A 22 -0.98 -2.20 -1.66
C LEU A 22 -2.14 -1.85 -2.59
N MET A 23 -2.42 -2.69 -3.59
CA MET A 23 -3.57 -2.52 -4.49
C MET A 23 -4.91 -2.55 -3.73
N SER A 24 -5.04 -3.44 -2.74
CA SER A 24 -6.22 -3.49 -1.88
C SER A 24 -6.37 -2.23 -1.02
N PHE A 25 -5.25 -1.67 -0.55
CA PHE A 25 -5.23 -0.38 0.15
C PHE A 25 -5.64 0.76 -0.78
N GLN A 26 -5.08 0.83 -1.99
CA GLN A 26 -5.39 1.84 -3.00
C GLN A 26 -6.89 1.82 -3.34
N MET A 27 -7.44 0.63 -3.61
CA MET A 27 -8.88 0.44 -3.86
C MET A 27 -9.74 0.97 -2.71
N ASN A 28 -9.40 0.61 -1.47
CA ASN A 28 -10.14 1.06 -0.29
C ASN A 28 -9.96 2.54 0.05
N SER A 29 -8.96 3.19 -0.54
CA SER A 29 -8.66 4.62 -0.36
C SER A 29 -9.13 5.47 -1.53
N GLY A 30 -9.76 4.86 -2.54
CA GLY A 30 -10.23 5.56 -3.74
C GLY A 30 -9.11 6.07 -4.66
N LEU A 31 -7.94 5.42 -4.62
CA LEU A 31 -6.78 5.76 -5.45
C LEU A 31 -6.73 4.91 -6.72
N GLU A 32 -5.90 5.31 -7.68
CA GLU A 32 -5.54 4.47 -8.82
C GLU A 32 -4.89 3.16 -8.33
N ILE A 33 -5.38 2.01 -8.82
CA ILE A 33 -4.95 0.68 -8.38
C ILE A 33 -3.78 0.22 -9.25
N ASN A 34 -2.62 0.85 -9.06
CA ASN A 34 -1.41 0.56 -9.85
C ASN A 34 -0.38 -0.29 -9.09
N GLY A 35 -0.57 -0.51 -7.78
CA GLY A 35 0.35 -1.26 -6.93
C GLY A 35 1.73 -0.62 -6.76
N ARG A 36 1.85 0.69 -6.99
CA ARG A 36 3.09 1.47 -6.84
C ARG A 36 3.01 2.37 -5.60
N MET A 37 4.13 2.57 -4.92
CA MET A 37 4.28 3.60 -3.90
C MET A 37 4.55 4.95 -4.56
N ASP A 38 3.55 5.46 -5.27
CA ASP A 38 3.57 6.79 -5.87
C ASP A 38 3.14 7.87 -4.86
N THR A 39 3.23 9.14 -5.26
CA THR A 39 2.90 10.28 -4.40
C THR A 39 1.47 10.19 -3.81
N PRO A 40 0.41 9.87 -4.59
CA PRO A 40 -0.93 9.67 -4.01
C PRO A 40 -0.96 8.58 -2.94
N THR A 41 -0.31 7.45 -3.20
CA THR A 41 -0.27 6.32 -2.28
C THR A 41 0.51 6.66 -1.00
N LEU A 42 1.67 7.30 -1.12
CA LEU A 42 2.50 7.72 0.01
C LEU A 42 1.77 8.75 0.89
N ASN A 43 1.09 9.72 0.29
CA ASN A 43 0.26 10.70 1.00
C ASN A 43 -0.87 10.01 1.78
N ALA A 44 -1.58 9.05 1.16
CA ALA A 44 -2.64 8.30 1.83
C ALA A 44 -2.12 7.40 2.97
N LEU A 45 -0.87 6.97 2.89
CA LEU A 45 -0.17 6.26 3.99
C LEU A 45 0.35 7.20 5.09
N GLY A 46 0.21 8.52 4.92
CA GLY A 46 0.73 9.52 5.85
C GLY A 46 2.25 9.70 5.80
N ILE A 47 2.89 9.23 4.73
CA ILE A 47 4.34 9.33 4.53
C ILE A 47 4.63 10.66 3.84
N ALA A 48 5.22 11.60 4.58
CA ALA A 48 5.70 12.85 4.00
C ALA A 48 6.96 12.60 3.16
N ILE A 49 6.90 12.91 1.87
CA ILE A 49 8.08 13.01 1.01
C ILE A 49 8.73 14.36 1.32
N ARG A 50 9.94 14.34 1.87
CA ARG A 50 10.76 15.54 2.11
C ARG A 50 11.95 15.55 1.18
#